data_AF-A0A531MJW5-F1
#
_entry.id   AF-A0A531MJW5-F1
#
_cell.length_a   1.000
_cell.length_b   1.000
_cell.length_c   1.000
_cell.angle_alpha   90.00
_cell.angle_beta   90.00
_cell.angle_gamma   90.00
#
_symmetry.space_group_name_H-M   'P 1'
#
loop_
_entity.id
_entity.type
_entity.pdbx_description
1 polymer ?
#
loop_
_entity_poly.entity_id
_entity_poly.type
_entity_poly.pdbx_seq_one_letter_code
_entity_poly.pdbx_strand_id
1 'polypeptide(L)'
;MIVRPRPTFLQLFFIMRGSVVPRILPQIFGFAIYSAVILVVARWFQLDLGVFNITPFGLVGVTLSIYLSFRNNAAYDRWWEARKLWGALVFEIRNLARATTSLIPDRTEQRALLMEALAFCHFLRGQLRRIDSVKDVRAFVEAEAETAARFANPADEMVRR
;
A
#
# COMPACT_ATOMS: atom_id res chain seq x y z
N MET A 1 -8.75 -10.61 -9.06
CA MET A 1 -8.46 -10.65 -7.60
C MET A 1 -7.80 -11.98 -7.34
N ILE A 2 -6.50 -12.01 -7.01
CA ILE A 2 -5.82 -13.27 -6.68
C ILE A 2 -6.34 -13.69 -5.31
N VAL A 3 -7.33 -14.58 -5.30
CA VAL A 3 -7.83 -15.22 -4.07
C VAL A 3 -6.78 -16.23 -3.68
N ARG A 4 -5.93 -15.89 -2.70
CA ARG A 4 -5.01 -16.85 -2.10
C ARG A 4 -5.80 -17.73 -1.13
N PRO A 5 -5.50 -19.03 -1.02
CA PRO A 5 -6.02 -19.84 0.07
C PRO A 5 -5.67 -19.17 1.41
N ARG A 6 -6.63 -19.11 2.33
CA ARG A 6 -6.42 -18.45 3.63
C ARG A 6 -5.37 -19.26 4.41
N PRO A 7 -4.21 -18.68 4.74
CA PRO A 7 -3.22 -19.37 5.56
C PRO A 7 -3.82 -19.70 6.93
N THR A 8 -3.40 -20.82 7.50
CA THR A 8 -3.79 -21.17 8.87
C THR A 8 -3.14 -20.20 9.87
N PHE A 9 -3.72 -20.09 11.08
CA PHE A 9 -3.22 -19.18 12.12
C PHE A 9 -1.72 -19.32 12.36
N LEU A 10 -1.21 -20.56 12.48
CA LEU A 10 0.22 -20.80 12.68
C LEU A 10 1.07 -20.35 11.47
N GLN A 11 0.60 -20.57 10.24
CA GLN A 11 1.31 -20.11 9.04
C GLN A 11 1.45 -18.59 9.01
N LEU A 12 0.44 -17.84 9.49
CA LEU A 12 0.52 -16.38 9.60
C LEU A 12 1.69 -15.90 10.49
N PHE A 13 2.00 -16.61 11.58
CA PHE A 13 3.13 -16.25 12.46
C PHE A 13 4.49 -16.46 11.80
N PHE A 14 4.63 -17.46 10.92
CA PHE A 14 5.90 -17.80 10.28
C PHE A 14 6.09 -17.13 8.90
N ILE A 15 5.09 -16.42 8.37
CA ILE A 15 5.24 -15.65 7.13
C ILE A 15 6.03 -14.37 7.42
N MET A 16 7.32 -14.38 7.06
CA MET A 16 8.21 -13.23 7.24
C MET A 16 8.18 -12.25 6.05
N ARG A 17 7.89 -12.73 4.84
CA ARG A 17 7.84 -11.87 3.64
C ARG A 17 6.63 -10.94 3.68
N GLY A 18 6.88 -9.63 3.80
CA GLY A 18 5.84 -8.61 3.88
C GLY A 18 5.24 -8.42 5.28
N SER A 19 5.79 -9.08 6.30
CA SER A 19 5.39 -8.89 7.70
C SER A 19 6.02 -7.63 8.30
N VAL A 20 5.35 -7.08 9.32
CA VAL A 20 5.89 -5.99 10.15
C VAL A 20 6.91 -6.52 11.18
N VAL A 21 6.89 -7.82 11.46
CA VAL A 21 7.75 -8.46 12.48
C VAL A 21 9.24 -8.15 12.29
N PRO A 22 9.87 -8.34 11.12
CA PRO A 22 11.29 -8.02 10.94
C PRO A 22 11.63 -6.56 11.24
N ARG A 23 10.67 -5.64 11.08
CA ARG A 23 10.84 -4.21 11.30
C ARG A 23 10.75 -3.81 12.78
N ILE A 24 9.99 -4.54 13.59
CA ILE A 24 9.81 -4.26 15.04
C ILE A 24 10.67 -5.16 15.95
N LEU A 25 11.19 -6.26 15.39
CA LEU A 25 12.02 -7.22 16.11
C LEU A 25 13.28 -6.61 16.76
N PRO A 26 14.08 -5.75 16.09
CA PRO A 26 15.25 -5.16 16.75
C PRO A 26 14.89 -4.23 17.91
N GLN A 27 13.73 -3.56 17.87
CA GLN A 27 13.24 -2.73 18.96
C GLN A 27 12.82 -3.61 20.15
N ILE A 28 12.12 -4.73 19.89
CA ILE A 28 11.75 -5.69 20.93
C ILE A 28 13.01 -6.23 21.63
N PHE A 29 14.02 -6.66 20.87
CA PHE A 29 15.29 -7.11 21.44
C PHE A 29 16.03 -6.00 22.19
N GLY A 30 16.02 -4.76 21.66
CA GLY A 30 16.61 -3.61 22.34
C GLY A 30 16.00 -3.36 23.72
N PHE A 31 14.66 -3.35 23.81
CA PHE A 31 13.97 -3.22 25.09
C PHE A 31 14.20 -4.41 26.03
N ALA A 32 14.27 -5.63 25.49
CA ALA A 32 14.54 -6.83 26.28
C ALA A 32 15.95 -6.79 26.90
N ILE A 33 16.97 -6.42 26.11
CA ILE A 33 18.34 -6.26 26.60
C ILE A 33 18.41 -5.13 27.62
N TYR A 34 17.80 -3.98 27.34
CA TYR A 34 17.74 -2.86 28.27
C TYR A 34 17.13 -3.26 29.62
N SER A 35 16.00 -3.95 29.60
CA SER A 35 15.35 -4.48 30.81
C SER A 35 16.25 -5.46 31.56
N ALA A 36 16.91 -6.38 30.84
CA ALA A 36 17.84 -7.33 31.44
C ALA A 36 19.05 -6.64 32.11
N VAL A 37 19.62 -5.62 31.46
CA VAL A 37 20.72 -4.83 32.03
C VAL A 37 20.29 -4.12 33.31
N ILE A 38 19.14 -3.44 33.32
CA ILE A 38 18.61 -2.80 34.53
C ILE A 38 18.45 -3.81 35.65
N LEU A 39 17.89 -4.99 35.36
CA LEU A 39 17.70 -6.03 36.35
C LEU A 39 19.02 -6.51 36.96
N VAL A 40 20.05 -6.73 36.13
CA VAL A 40 21.39 -7.14 36.59
C VAL A 40 22.03 -6.05 37.45
N VAL A 41 21.97 -4.79 37.01
CA VAL A 41 22.52 -3.65 37.75
C VAL A 41 21.81 -3.48 39.10
N ALA A 42 20.47 -3.53 39.11
CA ALA A 42 19.70 -3.39 40.34
C ALA A 42 20.01 -4.51 41.34
N ARG A 43 20.20 -5.75 40.88
CA ARG A 43 20.60 -6.87 41.74
C ARG A 43 22.03 -6.73 42.25
N TRP A 44 22.95 -6.28 41.41
CA TRP A 44 24.36 -6.14 41.80
C TRP A 44 24.56 -5.04 42.84
N PHE A 45 23.94 -3.88 42.63
CA PHE A 45 24.04 -2.73 43.55
C PHE A 45 22.98 -2.76 44.68
N GLN A 46 22.17 -3.81 44.76
CA GLN A 46 21.05 -3.94 45.71
C GLN A 46 20.11 -2.71 45.72
N LEU A 47 19.85 -2.16 44.53
CA LEU A 47 18.95 -1.02 44.37
C LEU A 47 17.51 -1.47 44.59
N ASP A 48 16.79 -0.75 45.46
CA ASP A 48 15.35 -0.94 45.63
C ASP A 48 14.59 -0.21 44.51
N LEU A 49 14.08 -0.99 43.55
CA LEU A 49 13.26 -0.49 42.46
C LEU A 49 11.79 -0.27 42.88
N GLY A 50 11.38 -0.67 44.09
CA GLY A 50 10.01 -0.52 44.59
C GLY A 50 9.57 0.93 44.76
N VAL A 51 10.51 1.87 44.81
CA VAL A 51 10.24 3.32 44.86
C VAL A 51 9.68 3.84 43.52
N PHE A 52 9.92 3.13 42.40
CA PHE A 52 9.42 3.54 41.08
C PHE A 52 7.97 3.10 40.88
N ASN A 53 7.07 4.08 40.79
CA ASN A 53 5.64 3.83 40.56
C ASN A 53 5.33 3.61 39.06
N ILE A 54 4.58 2.55 38.75
CA ILE A 54 4.12 2.22 37.40
C ILE A 54 2.87 3.01 36.95
N THR A 55 2.14 3.65 37.87
CA THR A 55 0.88 4.36 37.58
C THR A 55 0.98 5.36 36.40
N PRO A 56 2.02 6.20 36.26
CA PRO A 56 2.13 7.12 35.12
C PRO A 56 2.17 6.40 33.76
N PHE A 57 2.74 5.20 33.70
CA PHE A 57 2.79 4.39 32.47
C PHE A 57 1.42 3.82 32.10
N GLY A 58 0.56 3.53 33.08
CA GLY A 58 -0.82 3.12 32.84
C GLY A 58 -1.61 4.20 32.10
N LEU A 59 -1.50 5.45 32.55
CA LEU A 59 -2.13 6.59 31.88
C LEU A 59 -1.61 6.75 30.44
N VAL A 60 -0.29 6.73 30.25
CA VAL A 60 0.34 6.80 28.93
C VAL A 60 -0.14 5.65 28.03
N GLY A 61 -0.25 4.44 28.56
CA GLY A 61 -0.73 3.26 27.83
C GLY A 61 -2.18 3.41 27.35
N VAL A 62 -3.07 3.94 28.20
CA VAL A 62 -4.47 4.22 27.82
C VAL A 62 -4.53 5.28 26.72
N THR A 63 -3.80 6.39 26.89
CA THR A 63 -3.77 7.46 25.88
C THR A 63 -3.22 6.97 24.54
N LEU A 64 -2.14 6.18 24.54
CA LEU A 64 -1.56 5.57 23.34
C LEU A 64 -2.54 4.62 22.65
N SER A 65 -3.28 3.80 23.41
CA SER A 65 -4.28 2.87 22.88
C SER A 65 -5.39 3.58 22.12
N ILE A 66 -5.94 4.64 22.72
CA ILE A 66 -7.00 5.45 22.09
C ILE A 66 -6.46 6.13 20.81
N TYR A 67 -5.29 6.74 20.88
CA TYR A 67 -4.66 7.38 19.72
C TYR A 67 -4.42 6.37 18.58
N LEU A 68 -3.92 5.17 18.91
CA LEU A 68 -3.67 4.12 17.94
C LEU A 68 -4.97 3.63 17.27
N SER A 69 -6.07 3.55 18.02
CA SER A 69 -7.39 3.19 17.47
C SER A 69 -7.83 4.20 16.39
N PHE A 70 -7.80 5.49 16.69
CA PHE A 70 -8.16 6.53 15.72
C PHE A 70 -7.22 6.52 14.50
N ARG A 71 -5.91 6.39 14.73
CA ARG A 71 -4.92 6.31 13.65
C ARG A 71 -5.13 5.09 12.76
N ASN A 72 -5.43 3.94 13.34
CA ASN A 72 -5.66 2.71 12.60
C ASN A 72 -6.93 2.79 11.75
N ASN A 73 -8.02 3.35 12.28
CA ASN A 73 -9.25 3.56 11.53
C ASN A 73 -9.01 4.45 10.31
N ALA A 74 -8.37 5.62 10.51
CA ALA A 74 -8.06 6.52 9.40
C ALA A 74 -7.13 5.89 8.35
N ALA A 75 -6.13 5.12 8.78
CA ALA A 75 -5.23 4.41 7.87
C ALA A 75 -5.96 3.31 7.08
N TYR A 76 -6.88 2.59 7.74
CA TYR A 76 -7.71 1.57 7.12
C TYR A 76 -8.67 2.17 6.09
N ASP A 77 -9.35 3.26 6.42
CA ASP A 77 -10.28 3.94 5.52
C ASP A 77 -9.56 4.44 4.26
N ARG A 78 -8.38 5.05 4.41
CA ARG A 78 -7.54 5.47 3.27
C ARG A 78 -7.12 4.28 2.40
N TRP A 79 -6.73 3.16 3.01
CA TRP A 79 -6.39 1.94 2.26
C TRP A 79 -7.61 1.40 1.50
N TRP A 80 -8.77 1.38 2.16
CA TRP A 80 -10.02 0.91 1.58
C TRP A 80 -10.50 1.81 0.44
N GLU A 81 -10.40 3.12 0.59
CA GLU A 81 -10.70 4.10 -0.45
C GLU A 81 -9.85 3.87 -1.70
N ALA A 82 -8.53 3.72 -1.55
CA ALA A 82 -7.66 3.41 -2.68
C ALA A 82 -8.11 2.10 -3.38
N ARG A 83 -8.50 1.07 -2.62
CA ARG A 83 -9.02 -0.18 -3.20
C ARG A 83 -10.35 0.01 -3.95
N LYS A 84 -11.26 0.82 -3.43
CA LYS A 84 -12.52 1.19 -4.09
C LYS A 84 -12.25 1.93 -5.41
N LEU A 85 -11.38 2.93 -5.42
CA LEU A 85 -11.03 3.70 -6.63
C LEU A 85 -10.44 2.81 -7.73
N TRP A 86 -9.49 1.93 -7.39
CA TRP A 86 -8.97 0.96 -8.36
C TRP A 86 -10.03 -0.05 -8.83
N GLY A 87 -10.99 -0.41 -7.97
CA GLY A 87 -12.12 -1.26 -8.33
C GLY A 87 -13.07 -0.58 -9.31
N ALA A 88 -13.40 0.68 -9.06
CA ALA A 88 -14.21 1.53 -9.93
C ALA A 88 -13.54 1.69 -11.30
N LEU A 89 -12.23 1.95 -11.35
CA LEU A 89 -11.50 2.05 -12.62
C LEU A 89 -11.63 0.79 -13.50
N VAL A 90 -11.52 -0.41 -12.90
CA VAL A 90 -11.72 -1.67 -13.63
C VAL A 90 -13.15 -1.81 -14.15
N PHE A 91 -14.14 -1.38 -13.36
CA PHE A 91 -15.54 -1.39 -13.76
C PHE A 91 -15.79 -0.44 -14.94
N GLU A 92 -15.29 0.80 -14.88
CA GLU A 92 -15.45 1.78 -15.95
C GLU A 92 -14.79 1.33 -17.26
N ILE A 93 -13.58 0.78 -17.22
CA ILE A 93 -12.91 0.27 -18.43
C ILE A 93 -13.70 -0.88 -19.06
N ARG A 94 -14.32 -1.75 -18.25
CA ARG A 94 -15.18 -2.83 -18.76
C ARG A 94 -16.47 -2.29 -19.38
N ASN A 95 -17.07 -1.27 -18.79
CA ASN A 95 -18.24 -0.62 -19.37
C ASN A 95 -17.89 0.10 -20.68
N LEU A 96 -16.75 0.79 -20.73
CA LEU A 96 -16.22 1.40 -21.95
C LEU A 96 -16.02 0.36 -23.05
N ALA A 97 -15.38 -0.78 -22.74
CA ALA A 97 -15.19 -1.87 -23.70
C ALA A 97 -16.52 -2.45 -24.22
N ARG A 98 -17.53 -2.60 -23.35
CA ARG A 98 -18.86 -3.06 -23.74
C ARG A 98 -19.58 -2.05 -24.62
N ALA A 99 -19.59 -0.77 -24.25
CA ALA A 99 -20.27 0.29 -24.99
C ALA A 99 -19.64 0.49 -26.38
N THR A 100 -18.31 0.53 -26.45
CA THR A 100 -17.57 0.69 -27.71
C THR A 100 -17.76 -0.49 -28.65
N THR A 101 -18.05 -1.69 -28.14
CA THR A 101 -18.36 -2.87 -28.97
C THR A 101 -19.63 -2.69 -29.79
N SER A 102 -20.61 -1.94 -29.28
CA SER A 102 -21.85 -1.64 -30.02
C SER A 102 -21.80 -0.31 -30.79
N LEU A 103 -20.98 0.64 -30.35
CA LEU A 103 -20.93 2.01 -30.89
C LEU A 103 -19.90 2.19 -32.00
N ILE A 104 -18.76 1.47 -31.94
CA ILE A 104 -17.66 1.61 -32.88
C ILE A 104 -17.65 0.38 -33.81
N PRO A 105 -18.02 0.53 -35.09
CA PRO A 105 -18.04 -0.58 -36.03
C PRO A 105 -16.63 -1.02 -36.45
N ASP A 106 -15.67 -0.08 -36.53
CA ASP A 106 -14.28 -0.39 -36.85
C ASP A 106 -13.53 -0.96 -35.64
N ARG A 107 -13.07 -2.21 -35.78
CA ARG A 107 -12.32 -2.91 -34.74
C ARG A 107 -10.94 -2.34 -34.51
N THR A 108 -10.34 -1.67 -35.50
CA THR A 108 -9.02 -1.05 -35.37
C THR A 108 -9.10 0.20 -34.50
N GLU A 109 -10.08 1.07 -34.77
CA GLU A 109 -10.40 2.25 -33.96
C GLU A 109 -10.80 1.86 -32.53
N GLN A 110 -11.67 0.86 -32.39
CA GLN A 110 -12.06 0.33 -31.07
C GLN A 110 -10.82 -0.13 -30.29
N ARG A 111 -9.92 -0.88 -30.95
CA ARG A 111 -8.70 -1.38 -30.31
C ARG A 111 -7.79 -0.23 -29.89
N ALA A 112 -7.62 0.80 -30.70
CA ALA A 112 -6.79 1.96 -30.38
C ALA A 112 -7.27 2.64 -29.09
N LEU A 113 -8.55 2.98 -29.01
CA LEU A 113 -9.17 3.59 -27.81
C LEU A 113 -8.97 2.73 -26.54
N LEU A 114 -9.14 1.41 -26.66
CA LEU A 114 -8.94 0.51 -25.52
C LEU A 114 -7.47 0.37 -25.11
N MET A 115 -6.54 0.54 -26.05
CA MET A 115 -5.10 0.57 -25.76
C MET A 115 -4.69 1.88 -25.07
N GLU A 116 -5.31 3.01 -25.40
CA GLU A 116 -5.13 4.27 -24.66
C GLU A 116 -5.65 4.17 -23.21
N ALA A 117 -6.83 3.57 -23.02
CA ALA A 117 -7.36 3.31 -21.68
C ALA A 117 -6.46 2.36 -20.86
N LEU A 118 -5.81 1.41 -21.53
CA LEU A 118 -4.80 0.56 -20.91
C LEU A 118 -3.51 1.34 -20.58
N ALA A 119 -3.06 2.22 -21.49
CA ALA A 119 -1.91 3.10 -21.29
C ALA A 119 -2.10 4.01 -20.07
N PHE A 120 -3.29 4.61 -19.92
CA PHE A 120 -3.70 5.35 -18.73
C PHE A 120 -3.46 4.54 -17.45
N CYS A 121 -3.87 3.27 -17.41
CA CYS A 121 -3.69 2.42 -16.24
C CYS A 121 -2.21 2.17 -15.91
N HIS A 122 -1.38 1.97 -16.94
CA HIS A 122 0.06 1.76 -16.78
C HIS A 122 0.78 3.03 -16.30
N PHE A 123 0.44 4.20 -16.84
CA PHE A 123 0.97 5.47 -16.36
C PHE A 123 0.52 5.80 -14.94
N LEU A 124 -0.77 5.61 -14.62
CA LEU A 124 -1.29 5.81 -13.27
C LEU A 124 -0.57 4.90 -12.25
N ARG A 125 -0.35 3.63 -12.62
CA ARG A 125 0.44 2.68 -11.81
C ARG A 125 1.89 3.15 -11.65
N GLY A 126 2.51 3.61 -12.73
CA GLY A 126 3.88 4.13 -12.73
C GLY A 126 4.04 5.33 -11.79
N GLN A 127 3.14 6.31 -11.91
CA GLN A 127 3.10 7.50 -11.05
C GLN A 127 2.94 7.14 -9.57
N LEU A 128 1.95 6.31 -9.23
CA LEU A 128 1.67 5.94 -7.84
C LEU A 128 2.78 5.09 -7.20
N ARG A 129 3.53 4.34 -8.00
CA ARG A 129 4.67 3.53 -7.52
C ARG A 129 6.03 4.20 -7.68
N ARG A 130 6.09 5.37 -8.32
CA ARG A 130 7.33 6.05 -8.72
C ARG A 130 8.26 5.14 -9.55
N ILE A 131 7.68 4.46 -10.54
CA ILE A 131 8.39 3.58 -11.48
C ILE A 131 8.17 4.13 -12.89
N ASP A 132 9.22 4.15 -13.70
CA ASP A 132 9.10 4.43 -15.13
C ASP A 132 8.29 3.32 -15.82
N SER A 133 7.09 3.67 -16.27
CA SER A 133 6.19 2.78 -17.01
C SER A 133 6.16 3.06 -18.51
N VAL A 134 6.99 3.99 -19.03
CA VAL A 134 7.03 4.32 -20.45
C VAL A 134 7.37 3.10 -21.30
N LYS A 135 8.30 2.27 -20.82
CA LYS A 135 8.68 1.01 -21.49
C LYS A 135 7.51 0.03 -21.62
N ASP A 136 6.66 -0.07 -20.60
CA ASP A 136 5.50 -0.95 -20.64
C ASP A 136 4.49 -0.45 -21.67
N VAL A 137 4.24 0.87 -21.69
CA VAL A 137 3.23 1.48 -22.58
C VAL A 137 3.67 1.47 -24.04
N ARG A 138 4.96 1.73 -24.31
CA ARG A 138 5.51 1.74 -25.67
C ARG A 138 5.26 0.43 -26.42
N ALA A 139 5.15 -0.70 -25.71
CA ALA A 139 4.91 -2.01 -26.31
C ALA A 139 3.56 -2.13 -27.04
N PHE A 140 2.61 -1.24 -26.79
CA PHE A 140 1.28 -1.28 -27.42
C PHE A 140 0.75 0.09 -27.88
N VAL A 141 1.38 1.20 -27.46
CA VAL A 141 1.05 2.56 -27.93
C VAL A 141 2.32 3.38 -28.16
N GLU A 142 3.07 3.09 -29.23
CA GLU A 142 4.45 3.59 -29.39
C GLU A 142 4.56 5.13 -29.49
N ALA A 143 3.94 5.76 -30.50
CA ALA A 143 4.06 7.20 -30.75
C ALA A 143 3.39 8.07 -29.65
N GLU A 144 2.27 7.62 -29.10
CA GLU A 144 1.52 8.38 -28.10
C GLU A 144 2.13 8.26 -26.69
N ALA A 145 2.78 7.13 -26.37
CA ALA A 145 3.45 6.94 -25.07
C ALA A 145 4.57 7.96 -24.84
N GLU A 146 5.42 8.20 -25.84
CA GLU A 146 6.51 9.17 -25.72
C GLU A 146 5.98 10.60 -25.61
N THR A 147 4.90 10.89 -26.31
CA THR A 147 4.27 12.22 -26.28
C THR A 147 3.67 12.48 -24.90
N ALA A 148 2.94 11.52 -24.35
CA ALA A 148 2.34 11.62 -23.02
C ALA A 148 3.38 11.70 -21.90
N ALA A 149 4.50 10.97 -22.04
CA ALA A 149 5.59 11.00 -21.07
C ALA A 149 6.24 12.39 -20.90
N ARG A 150 6.08 13.30 -21.86
CA ARG A 150 6.60 14.68 -21.78
C ARG A 150 5.77 15.60 -20.88
N PHE A 151 4.52 15.23 -20.60
CA PHE A 151 3.63 16.02 -19.76
C PHE A 151 3.90 15.79 -18.28
N ALA A 152 3.51 16.76 -17.44
CA ALA A 152 3.60 16.64 -15.99
C ALA A 152 2.73 15.48 -15.44
N ASN A 153 1.62 15.16 -16.11
CA ASN A 153 0.75 14.04 -15.78
C ASN A 153 0.50 13.15 -17.01
N PRO A 154 1.40 12.18 -17.28
CA PRO A 154 1.27 11.27 -18.42
C PRO A 154 -0.02 10.43 -18.42
N ALA A 155 -0.57 10.11 -17.25
CA ALA A 155 -1.82 9.36 -17.18
C ALA A 155 -2.99 10.21 -17.70
N ASP A 156 -3.18 11.40 -17.13
CA ASP A 156 -4.27 12.33 -17.53
C ASP A 156 -4.23 12.66 -19.03
N GLU A 157 -3.04 12.81 -19.60
CA GLU A 157 -2.87 13.06 -21.04
C GLU A 157 -3.44 11.92 -21.93
N MET A 158 -3.47 10.67 -21.46
CA MET A 158 -4.05 9.56 -22.23
C MET A 158 -5.58 9.57 -22.29
N VAL A 159 -6.25 10.39 -21.48
CA VAL A 159 -7.72 10.43 -21.41
C VAL A 159 -8.29 11.74 -21.95
N ARG A 160 -7.44 12.75 -22.16
CA ARG A 160 -7.86 14.09 -22.63
C ARG A 160 -7.98 14.23 -24.15
N ARG A 161 -7.55 13.24 -24.91
CA ARG A 161 -7.54 13.24 -26.38
C ARG A 161 -8.89 12.81 -26.92
#